data_AF-A0A0H2YMJ8-F1
#
_entry.id   AF-A0A0H2YMJ8-F1
#
_cell.length_a   1.000
_cell.length_b   1.000
_cell.length_c   1.000
_cell.angle_alpha   90.00
_cell.angle_beta   90.00
_cell.angle_gamma   90.00
#
_symmetry.space_group_name_H-M   'P 1'
#
loop_
_entity.id
_entity.type
_entity.pdbx_description
1 polymer ?
#
loop_
_entity_poly.entity_id
_entity_poly.type
_entity_poly.pdbx_seq_one_letter_code
_entity_poly.pdbx_strand_id
1 'polypeptide(L)'
;MNDDNGVVQLWLISPNGGELRQLTASQWGIQSAFSWSPQGEHLAFICDNSVMLCDSLTGHLRRLTARSVVAPLADAVVFSPNGKKIAFMREIDGWAQIFTVHAD
;
A
#
# COMPACT_ATOMS: atom_id res chain seq x y z
N MET A 1 9.91 -3.92 -6.80
CA MET A 1 11.29 -3.97 -7.35
C MET A 1 12.10 -2.87 -6.67
N ASN A 2 13.40 -3.07 -6.46
CA ASN A 2 14.25 -2.01 -5.92
C ASN A 2 14.37 -0.86 -6.92
N ASP A 3 14.31 0.38 -6.44
CA ASP A 3 14.73 1.55 -7.21
C ASP A 3 16.26 1.70 -7.22
N ASP A 4 16.75 2.77 -7.85
CA ASP A 4 18.18 3.05 -7.98
C ASP A 4 18.89 3.26 -6.63
N ASN A 5 18.14 3.56 -5.56
CA ASN A 5 18.67 3.69 -4.20
C ASN A 5 18.59 2.37 -3.41
N GLY A 6 18.14 1.28 -4.04
CA GLY A 6 17.97 -0.02 -3.41
C GLY A 6 16.69 -0.13 -2.56
N VAL A 7 15.78 0.83 -2.64
CA VAL A 7 14.53 0.83 -1.86
C VAL A 7 13.45 0.06 -2.62
N VAL A 8 12.75 -0.86 -1.95
CA VAL A 8 11.64 -1.61 -2.56
C VAL A 8 10.50 -0.65 -2.88
N GLN A 9 10.16 -0.52 -4.16
CA GLN A 9 9.04 0.29 -4.67
C GLN A 9 8.00 -0.57 -5.41
N LEU A 10 6.81 0.00 -5.63
CA LEU A 10 5.83 -0.52 -6.58
C LEU A 10 6.12 -0.01 -7.99
N TRP A 11 5.94 -0.91 -8.95
CA TRP A 11 6.15 -0.67 -10.37
C TRP A 11 4.94 -1.20 -11.13
N LEU A 12 4.62 -0.58 -12.26
CA LEU A 12 3.56 -1.00 -13.15
C LEU A 12 4.14 -1.48 -14.47
N ILE A 13 3.40 -2.39 -15.09
CA ILE A 13 3.59 -2.82 -16.47
C ILE A 13 2.22 -2.94 -17.11
N SER A 14 2.15 -2.67 -18.42
CA SER A 14 0.94 -2.98 -19.19
C SER A 14 0.70 -4.50 -19.16
N PRO A 15 -0.56 -4.96 -19.09
CA PRO A 15 -0.91 -6.39 -19.22
C PRO A 15 -0.45 -7.00 -20.55
N ASN A 16 -0.28 -6.17 -21.59
CA ASN A 16 0.24 -6.59 -22.89
C ASN A 16 1.79 -6.60 -22.94
N GLY A 17 2.46 -6.35 -21.82
CA GLY A 17 3.90 -6.18 -21.72
C GLY A 17 4.36 -4.77 -22.11
N GLY A 18 5.68 -4.57 -22.12
CA GLY A 18 6.33 -3.30 -22.42
C GLY A 18 7.25 -2.83 -21.29
N GLU A 19 7.62 -1.56 -21.34
CA GLU A 19 8.51 -0.93 -20.35
C GLU A 19 7.86 -0.85 -18.97
N LEU A 20 8.67 -1.09 -17.94
CA LEU A 20 8.28 -0.92 -16.56
C LEU A 20 8.20 0.58 -16.23
N ARG A 21 7.17 0.97 -15.49
CA ARG A 21 7.02 2.31 -14.93
C ARG A 21 7.12 2.26 -13.41
N GLN A 22 8.08 2.96 -12.83
CA GLN A 22 8.11 3.13 -11.38
C GLN A 22 6.88 3.93 -10.95
N LEU A 23 6.09 3.38 -10.03
CA LEU A 23 4.89 4.04 -9.53
C LEU A 23 5.20 4.82 -8.27
N THR A 24 5.89 4.21 -7.31
CA THR A 24 6.19 4.86 -6.03
C THR A 24 7.66 5.29 -5.94
N ALA A 25 7.90 6.41 -5.29
CA ALA A 25 9.23 6.94 -4.99
C ALA A 25 9.32 7.34 -3.50
N SER A 26 9.02 6.39 -2.61
CA SER A 26 9.05 6.59 -1.16
C SER A 26 10.47 6.48 -0.60
N GLN A 27 10.80 7.22 0.45
CA GLN A 27 12.04 7.01 1.20
C GLN A 27 12.11 5.64 1.88
N TRP A 28 10.95 5.03 2.16
CA TRP A 28 10.84 3.75 2.84
C TRP A 28 10.37 2.67 1.88
N GLY A 29 10.87 1.45 2.08
CA GLY A 29 10.45 0.30 1.30
C GLY A 29 8.98 -0.04 1.51
N ILE A 30 8.34 -0.63 0.49
CA ILE A 30 7.04 -1.28 0.65
C ILE A 30 7.19 -2.48 1.58
N GLN A 31 6.30 -2.60 2.57
CA GLN A 31 6.39 -3.54 3.69
C GLN A 31 5.31 -4.64 3.65
N SER A 32 4.48 -4.69 2.60
CA SER A 32 3.36 -5.63 2.50
C SER A 32 3.02 -6.00 1.05
N ALA A 33 2.09 -6.95 0.90
CA ALA A 33 1.28 -7.05 -0.30
C ALA A 33 0.49 -5.74 -0.55
N PHE A 34 0.04 -5.53 -1.77
CA PHE A 34 -0.78 -4.38 -2.15
C PHE A 34 -2.13 -4.82 -2.71
N SER A 35 -3.11 -3.91 -2.70
CA SER A 35 -4.43 -4.13 -3.27
C SER A 35 -4.82 -2.95 -4.15
N TRP A 36 -5.40 -3.24 -5.31
CA TRP A 36 -6.03 -2.22 -6.15
C TRP A 36 -7.40 -1.85 -5.61
N SER A 37 -7.72 -0.56 -5.65
CA SER A 37 -9.09 -0.08 -5.49
C SER A 37 -9.99 -0.68 -6.59
N PRO A 38 -11.29 -0.90 -6.33
CA PRO A 38 -12.19 -1.49 -7.31
C PRO A 38 -12.28 -0.73 -8.64
N GLN A 39 -12.06 0.59 -8.62
CA GLN A 39 -12.07 1.44 -9.81
C GLN A 39 -10.69 1.55 -10.50
N GLY A 40 -9.63 0.99 -9.90
CA GLY A 40 -8.27 1.03 -10.45
C GLY A 40 -7.54 2.36 -10.29
N GLU A 41 -8.12 3.34 -9.61
CA GLU A 41 -7.53 4.69 -9.44
C GLU A 41 -6.45 4.72 -8.36
N HIS A 42 -6.54 3.81 -7.39
CA HIS A 42 -5.61 3.75 -6.27
C HIS A 42 -5.10 2.33 -5.97
N LEU A 43 -3.94 2.27 -5.32
CA LEU A 43 -3.43 1.10 -4.63
C LEU A 43 -3.31 1.38 -3.12
N ALA A 44 -3.48 0.34 -2.30
CA ALA A 44 -3.25 0.38 -0.87
C ALA A 44 -2.17 -0.64 -0.47
N PHE A 45 -1.28 -0.24 0.43
CA PHE A 45 -0.17 -1.08 0.93
C PHE A 45 0.38 -0.49 2.24
N ILE A 46 1.31 -1.20 2.87
CA ILE A 46 2.07 -0.73 4.03
C ILE A 46 3.40 -0.13 3.58
N CYS A 47 3.67 1.09 4.03
CA CYS A 47 4.98 1.75 3.90
C CYS A 47 5.13 2.74 5.06
N ASP A 48 6.37 2.91 5.54
CA ASP A 48 6.69 3.66 6.75
C ASP A 48 5.74 3.37 7.93
N ASN A 49 5.52 2.09 8.19
CA ASN A 49 4.66 1.56 9.25
C ASN A 49 3.25 2.18 9.25
N SER A 50 2.66 2.36 8.07
CA SER A 50 1.31 2.87 7.92
C SER A 50 0.62 2.32 6.69
N VAL A 51 -0.70 2.29 6.74
CA VAL A 51 -1.51 2.08 5.55
C VAL A 51 -1.40 3.34 4.69
N MET A 52 -0.94 3.15 3.47
CA MET A 52 -0.77 4.20 2.47
C MET A 52 -1.76 3.97 1.33
N LEU A 53 -2.22 5.07 0.74
CA LEU A 53 -2.93 5.12 -0.52
C LEU A 53 -2.01 5.72 -1.58
N CYS A 54 -1.91 5.08 -2.73
CA CYS A 54 -1.14 5.59 -3.87
C CYS A 54 -2.08 5.83 -5.03
N ASP A 55 -2.03 7.03 -5.60
CA ASP A 55 -2.65 7.30 -6.89
C ASP A 55 -1.96 6.50 -7.99
N SER A 56 -2.73 5.74 -8.77
CA SER A 56 -2.18 4.79 -9.73
C SER A 56 -1.59 5.45 -10.97
N LEU A 57 -1.99 6.69 -11.27
CA LEU A 57 -1.49 7.44 -12.41
C LEU A 57 -0.20 8.19 -12.03
N THR A 58 -0.29 8.99 -10.98
CA THR A 58 0.75 9.96 -10.59
C THR A 58 1.77 9.40 -9.61
N GLY A 59 1.46 8.32 -8.90
CA GLY A 59 2.32 7.80 -7.83
C GLY A 59 2.24 8.60 -6.52
N HIS A 60 1.35 9.60 -6.44
CA HIS A 60 1.21 10.42 -5.24
C HIS A 60 0.76 9.57 -4.05
N LEU A 61 1.50 9.68 -2.94
CA LEU A 61 1.27 8.91 -1.72
C LEU A 61 0.51 9.72 -0.68
N ARG A 62 -0.49 9.09 -0.06
CA ARG A 62 -1.23 9.63 1.07
C ARG A 62 -1.25 8.62 2.20
N ARG A 63 -0.92 9.08 3.41
CA ARG A 63 -0.98 8.24 4.62
C ARG A 63 -2.39 8.24 5.17
N LEU A 64 -2.94 7.06 5.44
CA LEU A 64 -4.30 6.89 5.96
C LEU A 64 -4.33 6.64 7.46
N THR A 65 -3.27 6.06 8.02
CA THR A 65 -3.16 5.75 9.45
C THR A 65 -2.00 6.50 10.09
N ALA A 66 -2.09 6.80 11.39
CA ALA A 66 -0.92 7.25 12.14
C ALA A 66 0.21 6.20 12.05
N ARG A 67 1.45 6.69 12.01
CA ARG A 67 2.64 5.84 12.03
C ARG A 67 2.73 5.07 13.34
N SER A 68 2.85 3.75 13.25
CA SER A 68 3.09 2.88 14.40
C SER A 68 4.58 2.54 14.57
N VAL A 69 4.95 2.11 15.78
CA VAL A 69 6.33 1.65 16.08
C VAL A 69 6.67 0.40 15.27
N VAL A 70 5.73 -0.55 15.20
CA VAL A 70 5.81 -1.78 14.40
C VAL A 70 4.88 -1.64 13.20
N ALA A 71 5.29 -2.10 12.03
CA ALA A 71 4.47 -2.08 10.83
C ALA A 71 3.19 -2.94 11.03
N PRO A 72 2.06 -2.55 10.43
CA PRO A 72 0.94 -3.48 10.21
C PRO A 72 1.41 -4.76 9.51
N LEU A 73 0.69 -5.86 9.72
CA LEU A 73 1.06 -7.16 9.16
C LEU A 73 1.04 -7.12 7.63
N ALA A 74 2.06 -7.75 7.04
CA ALA A 74 2.29 -7.72 5.60
C ALA A 74 1.22 -8.45 4.76
N ASP A 75 0.46 -9.36 5.39
CA ASP A 75 -0.40 -10.33 4.69
C ASP A 75 -1.76 -9.74 4.26
N ALA A 76 -2.23 -8.66 4.91
CA ALA A 76 -3.58 -8.16 4.70
C ALA A 76 -3.62 -6.63 4.64
N VAL A 77 -3.76 -6.12 3.42
CA VAL A 77 -4.23 -4.76 3.11
C VAL A 77 -5.17 -4.86 1.91
N VAL A 78 -6.47 -4.70 2.13
CA VAL A 78 -7.47 -4.95 1.07
C VAL A 78 -8.55 -3.87 1.04
N PHE A 79 -8.90 -3.41 -0.15
CA PHE A 79 -10.05 -2.53 -0.32
C PHE A 79 -11.36 -3.26 -0.07
N SER A 80 -12.30 -2.56 0.57
CA SER A 80 -13.71 -2.93 0.56
C SER A 80 -14.28 -2.92 -0.87
N PRO A 81 -15.34 -3.71 -1.16
CA PRO A 81 -15.91 -3.79 -2.51
C PRO A 81 -16.40 -2.45 -3.08
N ASN A 82 -16.80 -1.51 -2.23
CA ASN A 82 -17.24 -0.17 -2.65
C ASN A 82 -16.10 0.87 -2.65
N GLY A 83 -14.86 0.46 -2.37
CA GLY A 83 -13.67 1.31 -2.36
C GLY A 83 -13.55 2.28 -1.19
N LYS A 84 -14.52 2.36 -0.28
CA LYS A 84 -14.56 3.42 0.76
C LYS A 84 -13.67 3.14 1.97
N LYS A 85 -13.34 1.87 2.19
CA LYS A 85 -12.51 1.43 3.31
C LYS A 85 -11.40 0.51 2.86
N ILE A 86 -10.35 0.45 3.65
CA ILE A 86 -9.29 -0.54 3.58
C ILE A 86 -9.27 -1.32 4.89
N ALA A 87 -9.35 -2.65 4.81
CA ALA A 87 -9.13 -3.54 5.92
C ALA A 87 -7.64 -3.93 6.00
N PHE A 88 -7.10 -3.96 7.21
CA PHE A 88 -5.70 -4.33 7.46
C PHE A 88 -5.54 -4.97 8.83
N MET A 89 -4.44 -5.70 9.04
CA MET A 89 -4.17 -6.34 10.32
C MET A 89 -3.03 -5.66 11.09
N ARG A 90 -3.15 -5.60 12.41
CA ARG A 90 -2.08 -5.19 13.33
C ARG A 90 -1.97 -6.19 14.46
N GLU A 91 -0.76 -6.41 14.92
CA GLU A 91 -0.53 -7.08 16.20
C GLU A 91 -0.73 -6.09 17.35
N ILE A 92 -1.59 -6.45 18.29
CA ILE A 92 -1.82 -5.73 19.55
C ILE A 92 -1.76 -6.76 20.67
N ASP A 93 -0.85 -6.56 21.61
CA ASP A 93 -0.63 -7.44 22.76
C ASP A 93 -0.43 -8.93 22.38
N GLY A 94 0.29 -9.18 21.29
CA GLY A 94 0.59 -10.53 20.78
C GLY A 94 -0.51 -11.16 19.93
N TRP A 95 -1.58 -10.43 19.63
CA TRP A 95 -2.71 -10.92 18.83
C TRP A 95 -2.86 -10.14 17.53
N ALA A 96 -2.98 -10.85 16.41
CA ALA A 96 -3.39 -10.27 15.15
C ALA A 96 -4.87 -9.85 15.22
N GLN A 97 -5.13 -8.57 15.00
CA GLN A 97 -6.47 -7.98 15.00
C GLN A 97 -6.73 -7.27 13.67
N ILE A 98 -7.99 -7.31 13.22
CA ILE A 98 -8.43 -6.67 11.98
C ILE A 98 -8.95 -5.27 12.29
N PHE A 99 -8.47 -4.29 11.53
CA PHE A 99 -8.90 -2.89 11.59
C PHE A 99 -9.40 -2.44 10.22
N THR A 100 -10.11 -1.32 10.20
CA THR A 100 -10.44 -0.62 8.96
C THR A 100 -10.07 0.85 9.05
N VAL A 101 -9.70 1.44 7.92
CA VAL A 101 -9.49 2.88 7.75
C VAL A 101 -10.27 3.35 6.53
N HIS A 102 -10.71 4.60 6.54
CA HIS A 102 -11.35 5.20 5.37
C HIS A 102 -10.31 5.50 4.28
N ALA A 103 -10.73 5.39 3.01
CA ALA A 103 -9.90 5.62 1.84
C ALA A 103 -10.13 7.00 1.18
N ASP A 104 -10.93 7.86 1.80
CA ASP A 104 -11.23 9.25 1.38
C ASP A 104 -10.20 10.25 1.90
#